data_AF-A0A7J7W664-F1
#
_entry.id   AF-A0A7J7W664-F1
#
_cell.length_a   1.000
_cell.length_b   1.000
_cell.length_c   1.000
_cell.angle_alpha   90.00
_cell.angle_beta   90.00
_cell.angle_gamma   90.00
#
_symmetry.space_group_name_H-M   'P 1'
#
loop_
_entity.id
_entity.type
_entity.pdbx_description
1 polymer ?
#
loop_
_entity_poly.entity_id
_entity_poly.type
_entity_poly.pdbx_seq_one_letter_code
_entity_poly.pdbx_strand_id
1 'polypeptide(L)'
;MALLCYNRGCGQRFDPEVNADDACTYHPGVPVFHDALKGWSCCKRRTTDFSDFLSIVGCTKGRHNSEKPPEPVKPEVKTSEKKELSELKPRFQEHIIQAPKPVEAIKRPRRRQ
;
A
#
# COMPACT_ATOMS: atom_id res chain seq x y z
N MET A 1 3.60 27.96 12.05
CA MET A 1 3.65 26.64 12.71
C MET A 1 3.31 25.63 11.64
N ALA A 2 4.21 24.71 11.32
CA ALA A 2 4.02 23.79 10.20
C ALA A 2 3.04 22.67 10.58
N LEU A 3 1.85 22.67 9.98
CA LEU A 3 0.80 21.67 10.14
C LEU A 3 0.99 20.54 9.12
N LEU A 4 0.52 19.34 9.44
CA LEU A 4 0.58 18.20 8.52
C LEU A 4 -0.64 18.22 7.57
N CYS A 5 -0.39 18.08 6.27
CA CYS A 5 -1.44 17.92 5.27
C CYS A 5 -1.98 16.49 5.29
N TYR A 6 -3.30 16.36 5.46
CA TYR A 6 -4.02 15.08 5.43
C TYR A 6 -4.69 14.79 4.09
N ASN A 7 -4.48 15.64 3.07
CA ASN A 7 -4.93 15.34 1.73
C ASN A 7 -4.20 14.09 1.19
N ARG A 8 -4.95 13.21 0.53
CA ARG A 8 -4.46 11.92 0.06
C ARG A 8 -3.38 12.10 -1.01
N GLY A 9 -2.21 11.50 -0.80
CA GLY A 9 -1.05 11.64 -1.70
C GLY A 9 -0.23 12.92 -1.52
N CYS A 10 -0.54 13.78 -0.53
CA CYS A 10 0.30 14.93 -0.17
C CYS A 10 1.20 14.61 1.02
N GLY A 11 0.65 14.50 2.25
CA GLY A 11 1.41 14.16 3.46
C GLY A 11 2.52 15.16 3.85
N GLN A 12 2.59 16.32 3.21
CA GLN A 12 3.61 17.34 3.46
C GLN A 12 3.23 18.24 4.64
N ARG A 13 4.24 18.83 5.29
CA ARG A 13 4.02 19.89 6.27
C ARG A 13 3.89 21.23 5.55
N PHE A 14 2.95 22.06 5.99
CA PHE A 14 2.66 23.36 5.38
C PHE A 14 2.36 24.40 6.47
N ASP A 15 2.60 25.67 6.15
CA ASP A 15 2.21 26.78 7.04
C ASP A 15 0.82 27.30 6.61
N PRO A 16 -0.17 27.32 7.52
CA PRO A 16 -1.55 27.70 7.19
C PRO A 16 -1.69 29.16 6.73
N GLU A 17 -0.77 30.04 7.16
CA GLU A 17 -0.78 31.47 6.80
C GLU A 17 -0.38 31.74 5.35
N VAL A 18 0.35 30.81 4.72
CA VAL A 18 0.83 30.93 3.32
C VAL A 18 0.19 29.88 2.40
N ASN A 19 -0.91 29.25 2.84
CA ASN A 19 -1.58 28.17 2.12
C ASN A 19 -2.44 28.71 0.95
N ALA A 20 -1.85 28.76 -0.24
CA ALA A 20 -2.50 29.15 -1.49
C ALA A 20 -3.32 27.99 -2.12
N ASP A 21 -4.22 28.32 -3.04
CA ASP A 21 -5.10 27.37 -3.74
C ASP A 21 -4.39 26.42 -4.72
N ASP A 22 -3.09 26.59 -4.95
CA ASP A 22 -2.27 25.72 -5.80
C ASP A 22 -1.10 25.07 -5.07
N ALA A 23 -1.00 25.26 -3.75
CA ALA A 23 0.12 24.80 -2.93
C ALA A 23 0.14 23.28 -2.72
N CYS A 24 -1.03 22.64 -2.61
CA CYS A 24 -1.15 21.20 -2.36
C CYS A 24 -1.49 20.44 -3.64
N THR A 25 -0.74 19.39 -3.95
CA THR A 25 -1.09 18.43 -5.02
C THR A 25 -1.56 17.12 -4.39
N TYR A 26 -2.82 16.72 -4.64
CA TYR A 26 -3.45 15.58 -3.98
C TYR A 26 -4.46 14.84 -4.86
N HIS A 27 -4.97 13.72 -4.37
CA HIS A 27 -6.04 12.94 -4.99
C HIS A 27 -7.37 13.19 -4.26
N PRO A 28 -8.36 13.84 -4.89
CA PRO A 28 -9.69 14.00 -4.30
C PRO A 28 -10.51 12.70 -4.31
N GLY A 29 -10.07 11.70 -5.08
CA GLY A 29 -10.74 10.42 -5.23
C GLY A 29 -10.47 9.42 -4.11
N VAL A 30 -11.05 8.23 -4.26
CA VAL A 30 -10.83 7.07 -3.41
C VAL A 30 -9.81 6.11 -4.03
N PRO A 31 -9.05 5.34 -3.23
CA PRO A 31 -8.29 4.21 -3.74
C PRO A 31 -9.21 3.23 -4.46
N VAL A 32 -8.81 2.76 -5.62
CA VAL A 32 -9.53 1.77 -6.44
C VAL A 32 -8.59 0.62 -6.75
N PHE A 33 -9.08 -0.61 -6.54
CA PHE A 33 -8.32 -1.84 -6.76
C PHE A 33 -9.13 -2.79 -7.66
N HIS A 34 -8.72 -2.95 -8.93
CA HIS A 34 -9.35 -3.85 -9.90
C HIS A 34 -8.28 -4.49 -10.80
N ASP A 35 -8.44 -5.77 -11.15
CA ASP A 35 -7.55 -6.48 -12.10
C ASP A 35 -6.06 -6.40 -11.72
N ALA A 36 -5.75 -6.55 -10.43
CA ALA A 36 -4.42 -6.36 -9.84
C ALA A 36 -3.82 -4.94 -9.98
N LEU A 37 -4.55 -4.01 -10.60
CA LEU A 37 -4.19 -2.60 -10.71
C LEU A 37 -4.73 -1.81 -9.53
N LYS A 38 -3.86 -0.99 -8.96
CA LYS A 38 -4.10 -0.08 -7.85
C LYS A 38 -4.03 1.34 -8.39
N GLY A 39 -5.00 2.17 -8.05
CA GLY A 39 -5.07 3.55 -8.53
C GLY A 39 -6.06 4.38 -7.74
N TRP A 40 -6.38 5.56 -8.27
CA TRP A 40 -7.29 6.52 -7.64
C TRP A 40 -8.46 6.81 -8.57
N SER A 41 -9.68 6.91 -8.05
CA SER A 41 -10.87 7.19 -8.88
C SER A 41 -10.83 8.56 -9.58
N CYS A 42 -10.01 9.49 -9.09
CA CYS A 42 -9.86 10.83 -9.64
C CYS A 42 -8.89 10.94 -10.82
N CYS A 43 -8.15 9.88 -11.17
CA CYS A 43 -7.23 9.91 -12.31
C CYS A 43 -7.06 8.55 -12.98
N LYS A 44 -6.46 8.53 -14.17
CA LYS A 44 -6.26 7.29 -14.94
C LYS A 44 -4.96 6.54 -14.59
N ARG A 45 -4.11 7.11 -13.72
CA ARG A 45 -2.83 6.51 -13.33
C ARG A 45 -3.08 5.27 -12.47
N ARG A 46 -2.50 4.15 -12.88
CA ARG A 46 -2.66 2.83 -12.24
C ARG A 46 -1.30 2.14 -12.19
N THR A 47 -1.08 1.32 -11.17
CA THR A 47 0.13 0.51 -11.00
C THR A 47 -0.22 -0.84 -10.40
N THR A 48 0.59 -1.86 -10.69
CA THR A 48 0.46 -3.18 -10.08
C THR A 48 1.15 -3.24 -8.71
N ASP A 49 2.14 -2.39 -8.46
CA ASP A 49 2.91 -2.38 -7.21
C ASP A 49 2.26 -1.51 -6.13
N PHE A 50 2.38 -1.92 -4.86
CA PHE A 50 1.80 -1.18 -3.75
C PHE A 50 2.63 0.06 -3.37
N SER A 51 3.95 0.00 -3.46
CA SER A 51 4.84 1.11 -3.13
C SER A 51 4.69 2.23 -4.16
N ASP A 52 4.60 1.85 -5.44
CA ASP A 52 4.29 2.79 -6.52
C ASP A 52 2.93 3.46 -6.30
N PHE A 53 1.92 2.71 -5.84
CA PHE A 53 0.57 3.25 -5.62
C PHE A 53 0.58 4.37 -4.58
N LEU A 54 1.32 4.18 -3.47
CA LEU A 54 1.50 5.21 -2.44
C LEU A 54 2.28 6.42 -2.95
N SER A 55 3.15 6.22 -3.94
CA SER A 55 3.99 7.25 -4.55
C SER A 55 3.33 7.98 -5.73
N ILE A 56 2.10 7.60 -6.11
CA ILE A 56 1.36 8.28 -7.18
C ILE A 56 1.12 9.75 -6.78
N VAL A 57 1.81 10.66 -7.45
CA VAL A 57 1.62 12.11 -7.30
C VAL A 57 0.15 12.48 -7.54
N GLY A 58 -0.39 13.34 -6.67
CA GLY A 58 -1.74 13.90 -6.75
C GLY A 58 -2.09 14.42 -8.16
N CYS A 59 -3.35 14.29 -8.55
CA CYS A 59 -3.81 14.78 -9.86
C CYS A 59 -4.45 16.18 -9.79
N THR A 60 -4.78 16.68 -8.60
CA THR A 60 -5.49 17.94 -8.39
C THR A 60 -4.65 18.89 -7.54
N LYS A 61 -4.68 20.18 -7.88
CA LYS A 61 -4.09 21.24 -7.06
C LYS A 61 -5.17 21.93 -6.23
N GLY A 62 -4.85 22.27 -4.99
CA GLY A 62 -5.76 22.92 -4.04
C GLY A 62 -5.00 23.43 -2.82
N ARG A 63 -5.73 23.82 -1.79
CA ARG A 63 -5.16 24.15 -0.47
C ARG A 63 -4.81 22.89 0.32
N HIS A 64 -3.78 22.97 1.14
CA HIS A 64 -3.48 21.92 2.11
C HIS A 64 -4.58 21.82 3.17
N ASN A 65 -4.87 20.61 3.64
CA ASN A 65 -5.86 20.36 4.70
C ASN A 65 -5.17 19.87 5.98
N SER A 66 -5.33 20.59 7.09
CA SER A 66 -4.79 20.22 8.41
C SER A 66 -5.72 19.35 9.25
N GLU A 67 -6.95 19.13 8.82
CA GLU A 67 -7.92 18.30 9.55
C GLU A 67 -7.63 16.82 9.30
N LYS A 68 -7.37 16.08 10.39
CA LYS A 68 -7.27 14.62 10.31
C LYS A 68 -8.65 14.07 9.97
N PRO A 69 -8.82 13.32 8.86
CA PRO A 69 -10.08 12.66 8.56
C PRO A 69 -10.48 11.76 9.74
N PRO A 70 -11.76 11.74 10.13
CA PRO A 70 -12.22 10.83 11.17
C PRO A 70 -11.83 9.39 10.78
N GLU A 71 -11.41 8.59 11.76
CA GLU A 71 -11.04 7.21 11.50
C GLU A 71 -12.21 6.50 10.81
N PRO A 72 -11.98 5.84 9.66
CA PRO A 72 -13.05 5.14 8.98
C PRO A 72 -13.55 4.03 9.90
N VAL A 73 -14.79 4.16 10.37
CA VAL A 73 -15.50 3.10 11.07
C VAL A 73 -15.47 1.90 10.14
N LYS A 74 -14.80 0.82 10.59
CA LYS A 74 -14.61 -0.41 9.83
C LYS A 74 -15.99 -0.85 9.32
N PRO A 75 -16.25 -0.88 7.99
CA PRO A 75 -17.52 -1.38 7.51
C PRO A 75 -17.64 -2.83 7.99
N GLU A 76 -18.66 -3.11 8.79
CA GLU A 76 -19.07 -4.46 9.14
C GLU A 76 -19.45 -5.16 7.83
N VAL A 77 -18.56 -6.00 7.32
CA VAL A 77 -18.86 -6.89 6.21
C VAL A 77 -19.96 -7.85 6.70
N LYS A 78 -21.22 -7.55 6.38
CA LYS A 78 -22.32 -8.51 6.50
C LYS A 78 -22.17 -9.55 5.40
N THR A 79 -21.28 -10.52 5.59
CA THR A 79 -21.37 -11.82 4.93
C THR A 79 -22.45 -12.62 5.66
N SER A 80 -23.71 -12.35 5.32
CA SER A 80 -24.81 -13.31 5.45
C SER A 80 -24.92 -13.89 4.04
N GLU A 81 -24.59 -15.15 3.77
CA GLU A 81 -25.26 -16.33 4.31
C GLU A 81 -24.28 -17.42 4.77
N LYS A 82 -24.51 -17.95 5.97
CA LYS A 82 -24.02 -19.25 6.39
C LYS A 82 -24.98 -20.32 5.85
N LYS A 83 -24.49 -21.25 5.03
CA LYS A 83 -24.97 -22.63 5.01
C LYS A 83 -23.82 -23.58 4.67
N GLU A 84 -23.64 -24.59 5.53
CA GLU A 84 -22.81 -25.81 5.38
C GLU A 84 -21.31 -25.57 5.11
N LEU A 85 -20.47 -25.40 6.13
CA LEU A 85 -19.74 -26.46 6.84
C LEU A 85 -19.50 -27.77 6.03
N SER A 86 -18.21 -28.11 5.92
CA SER A 86 -17.60 -29.37 5.47
C SER A 86 -17.83 -29.80 4.02
N GLU A 87 -16.83 -29.59 3.14
CA GLU A 87 -16.33 -30.56 2.12
C GLU A 87 -15.43 -30.00 1.01
N LEU A 88 -14.76 -28.86 1.18
CA LEU A 88 -13.65 -28.48 0.28
C LEU A 88 -12.37 -28.31 1.08
N LYS A 89 -11.74 -29.45 1.40
CA LYS A 89 -10.33 -29.49 1.80
C LYS A 89 -9.54 -29.10 0.54
N PRO A 90 -8.89 -27.92 0.43
CA PRO A 90 -7.90 -27.76 -0.61
C PRO A 90 -6.86 -28.85 -0.37
N ARG A 91 -6.65 -29.71 -1.37
CA ARG A 91 -5.50 -30.61 -1.45
C ARG A 91 -4.26 -29.73 -1.59
N PHE A 92 -3.83 -29.11 -0.50
CA PHE A 92 -2.49 -28.58 -0.39
C PHE A 92 -1.58 -29.80 -0.38
N GLN A 93 -1.09 -30.15 -1.57
CA GLN A 93 -0.07 -31.15 -1.72
C GLN A 93 1.22 -30.47 -1.29
N GLU A 94 1.58 -30.64 -0.01
CA GLU A 94 2.86 -30.27 0.55
C GLU A 94 3.98 -31.03 -0.16
N HIS A 95 4.34 -30.57 -1.35
CA HIS A 95 5.64 -30.89 -1.93
C HIS A 95 6.64 -29.94 -1.29
N ILE A 96 7.06 -30.29 -0.09
CA ILE A 96 8.25 -29.74 0.56
C ILE A 96 9.42 -30.12 -0.35
N ILE A 97 9.86 -29.19 -1.20
CA ILE A 97 11.12 -29.33 -1.93
C ILE A 97 12.21 -29.28 -0.86
N GLN A 98 12.73 -30.44 -0.48
CA GLN A 98 13.85 -30.53 0.44
C GLN A 98 15.03 -29.76 -0.16
N ALA A 99 15.54 -28.77 0.58
CA ALA A 99 16.78 -28.11 0.21
C ALA A 99 17.90 -29.17 0.12
N PRO A 100 18.69 -29.21 -0.97
CA PRO A 100 19.82 -30.12 -1.06
C PRO A 100 20.79 -29.82 0.09
N LYS A 101 21.25 -30.88 0.76
CA LYS A 101 22.23 -30.79 1.84
C LYS A 101 23.49 -30.08 1.31
N PRO A 102 24.08 -29.15 2.08
CA PRO A 102 25.30 -28.48 1.64
C PRO A 102 26.42 -29.51 1.48
N VAL A 103 26.92 -29.63 0.26
CA VAL A 103 28.14 -30.36 -0.08
C VAL A 103 29.33 -29.73 0.66
N GLU A 104 30.22 -30.60 1.13
CA GLU A 104 31.20 -30.40 2.19
C GLU A 104 32.08 -29.15 2.05
N ALA A 105 32.46 -28.62 3.22
CA ALA A 105 33.30 -27.45 3.41
C ALA A 105 34.61 -27.51 2.62
N ILE A 106 34.75 -26.62 1.65
CA ILE A 106 36.02 -26.32 0.98
C ILE A 106 36.99 -25.80 2.06
N LYS A 107 37.92 -26.64 2.50
CA LYS A 107 39.01 -26.25 3.40
C LYS A 107 39.94 -25.31 2.64
N ARG A 108 39.81 -23.99 2.86
CA ARG A 108 40.80 -23.01 2.41
C ARG A 108 42.14 -23.32 3.08
N PRO A 109 43.22 -23.60 2.33
CA PRO A 109 44.54 -23.76 2.93
C PRO A 109 44.97 -22.44 3.57
N ARG A 110 45.41 -22.51 4.84
CA ARG A 110 46.01 -21.40 5.56
C ARG A 110 47.31 -21.03 4.85
N ARG A 111 47.39 -19.83 4.24
CA ARG A 111 48.67 -19.23 3.85
C ARG A 111 49.54 -19.16 5.12
N ARG A 112 50.61 -19.94 5.15
CA ARG A 112 51.74 -19.73 6.06
C ARG A 112 52.70 -18.77 5.36
N GLN A 113 53.01 -17.67 6.06
CA GLN A 113 54.07 -16.67 5.84
C GLN A 113 54.16 -16.07 4.43
#